data_AF-A0AAW7KQ84-F1
#
_entry.id   AF-A0AAW7KQ84-F1
#
_cell.length_a   1.000
_cell.length_b   1.000
_cell.length_c   1.000
_cell.angle_alpha   90.00
_cell.angle_beta   90.00
_cell.angle_gamma   90.00
#
_symmetry.space_group_name_H-M   'P 1'
#
loop_
_entity.id
_entity.type
_entity.pdbx_description
1 polymer ?
#
loop_
_entity_poly.entity_id
_entity_poly.type
_entity_poly.pdbx_seq_one_letter_code
_entity_poly.pdbx_strand_id
1 'polypeptide(L)' 'MTVKMGFIGFGKSANRYHLPYVMIRETLEVKTIFDLHVNEKAAAPFKEKGVNFT' A
#
# COMPACT_ATOMS: atom_id res chain seq x y z
N MET A 1 -1.89 -11.76 15.99
CA MET A 1 -2.45 -12.28 14.71
C MET A 1 -2.45 -11.14 13.72
N THR A 2 -1.89 -11.33 12.53
CA THR A 2 -1.69 -10.26 11.53
C THR A 2 -2.50 -10.55 10.28
N VAL A 3 -3.27 -9.57 9.81
CA VAL A 3 -4.07 -9.70 8.58
C VAL A 3 -3.22 -9.24 7.40
N LYS A 4 -3.03 -10.14 6.43
CA LYS A 4 -2.37 -9.81 5.17
C LYS A 4 -3.41 -9.35 4.15
N MET A 5 -3.16 -8.21 3.51
CA MET A 5 -4.09 -7.62 2.56
C MET A 5 -3.41 -7.05 1.32
N GLY A 6 -4.21 -6.82 0.29
CA GLY A 6 -3.80 -6.08 -0.90
C GLY A 6 -4.75 -4.94 -1.22
N PHE A 7 -4.28 -4.00 -2.04
CA PHE A 7 -5.08 -2.89 -2.57
C PHE A 7 -5.19 -3.02 -4.08
N ILE A 8 -6.39 -2.82 -4.61
CA ILE A 8 -6.63 -2.64 -6.05
C ILE A 8 -6.92 -1.16 -6.24
N GLY A 9 -5.95 -0.44 -6.82
CA GLY A 9 -5.94 1.01 -6.96
C GLY A 9 -4.98 1.70 -5.98
N PHE A 10 -4.15 2.58 -6.53
CA PHE A 10 -3.16 3.42 -5.87
C PHE A 10 -3.43 4.91 -6.12
N GLY A 11 -4.71 5.28 -6.23
CA GLY A 11 -5.16 6.65 -6.41
C GLY A 11 -5.20 7.49 -5.13
N LYS A 12 -5.87 8.65 -5.20
CA LYS A 12 -6.00 9.59 -4.08
C LYS A 12 -6.67 8.97 -2.85
N SER A 13 -7.70 8.15 -3.05
CA SER A 13 -8.43 7.52 -1.93
C SER A 13 -7.52 6.62 -1.10
N ALA A 14 -6.83 5.67 -1.78
CA ALA A 14 -5.89 4.75 -1.14
C ALA A 14 -4.77 5.51 -0.40
N ASN A 15 -4.13 6.46 -1.07
CA ASN A 15 -2.99 7.20 -0.51
C ASN A 15 -3.36 8.16 0.63
N ARG A 16 -4.57 8.72 0.64
CA ARG A 16 -4.97 9.72 1.65
C ARG A 16 -5.67 9.09 2.86
N TYR A 17 -6.56 8.14 2.62
CA TYR A 17 -7.50 7.69 3.66
C TYR A 17 -7.27 6.25 4.12
N HIS A 18 -6.53 5.43 3.36
CA HIS A 18 -6.33 4.03 3.69
C HIS A 18 -4.89 3.75 4.11
N LEU A 19 -3.93 3.89 3.18
CA LEU A 19 -2.54 3.50 3.39
C LEU A 19 -1.89 4.17 4.61
N PRO A 20 -2.07 5.48 4.90
CA PRO A 20 -1.45 6.09 6.07
C PRO A 20 -1.87 5.44 7.39
N TYR A 21 -3.13 5.00 7.50
CA TYR A 21 -3.66 4.38 8.72
C TYR A 21 -3.42 2.88 8.78
N VAL A 22 -3.34 2.20 7.63
CA VAL A 22 -2.99 0.78 7.57
C VAL A 22 -1.52 0.58 7.91
N MET A 23 -0.62 1.42 7.38
CA MET A 23 0.83 1.26 7.53
C MET A 23 1.36 1.55 8.94
N ILE A 24 0.56 2.15 9.82
CA ILE A 24 0.94 2.38 11.23
C ILE A 24 0.44 1.27 12.17
N ARG A 25 -0.33 0.30 11.68
CA ARG A 25 -0.92 -0.77 12.49
C ARG A 25 -0.06 -2.03 12.41
N GLU A 26 0.46 -2.48 13.54
CA GLU A 26 1.23 -3.74 13.64
C GLU A 26 0.39 -5.00 13.35
N THR A 27 -0.94 -4.87 13.42
CA THR A 27 -1.88 -5.95 13.14
C THR A 27 -2.19 -6.14 11.66
N LEU A 28 -1.75 -5.23 10.79
CA LEU A 28 -2.02 -5.25 9.34
C LEU A 28 -0.72 -5.27 8.53
N GLU A 29 -0.70 -6.05 7.47
CA GLU A 29 0.42 -6.12 6.52
C GLU A 29 -0.11 -5.96 5.10
N VAL A 30 0.31 -4.90 4.40
CA VAL A 30 0.02 -4.70 2.97
C VAL A 30 1.06 -5.45 2.16
N LYS A 31 0.65 -6.52 1.49
CA LYS A 31 1.57 -7.36 0.71
C LYS A 31 1.75 -6.88 -0.72
N THR A 32 0.67 -6.42 -1.35
CA THR A 32 0.69 -6.04 -2.77
C THR A 32 -0.33 -4.94 -3.05
N ILE A 33 0.08 -3.96 -3.84
CA ILE A 33 -0.79 -2.91 -4.37
C ILE A 33 -0.78 -3.02 -5.89
N PHE A 34 -1.95 -3.21 -6.48
CA PHE A 34 -2.13 -3.21 -7.93
C PHE A 34 -2.61 -1.84 -8.41
N ASP A 35 -2.00 -1.28 -9.45
CA ASP A 35 -2.52 -0.12 -10.16
C ASP A 35 -2.05 -0.11 -11.61
N LEU A 36 -2.95 0.21 -12.56
CA LEU A 36 -2.62 0.29 -13.98
C LEU A 36 -1.50 1.30 -14.29
N HIS A 37 -1.41 2.37 -13.50
CA HIS A 37 -0.47 3.46 -13.68
C HIS A 37 0.18 3.84 -12.34
N VAL A 38 1.11 3.00 -11.89
CA VAL A 38 1.85 3.23 -10.66
C VAL A 38 2.65 4.54 -10.74
N ASN A 39 2.35 5.48 -9.85
CA ASN A 39 3.21 6.64 -9.63
C ASN A 39 4.42 6.22 -8.77
N GLU A 40 5.55 6.01 -9.42
CA GLU A 40 6.80 5.53 -8.79
C GLU A 40 7.27 6.40 -7.62
N LYS A 41 7.11 7.73 -7.69
CA LYS A 41 7.51 8.62 -6.59
C LYS A 41 6.66 8.41 -5.34
N ALA A 42 5.36 8.21 -5.53
CA ALA A 42 4.46 7.92 -4.42
C ALA A 42 4.61 6.48 -3.92
N ALA A 43 4.99 5.53 -4.79
CA ALA A 43 5.17 4.12 -4.46
C ALA A 43 6.48 3.82 -3.70
N ALA A 44 7.54 4.61 -3.93
CA ALA A 44 8.87 4.44 -3.31
C ALA A 44 8.85 4.13 -1.80
N PRO A 45 8.18 4.91 -0.93
CA PRO A 45 8.17 4.64 0.51
C PRO A 45 7.47 3.33 0.89
N PHE A 46 6.58 2.82 0.04
CA PHE A 46 5.92 1.52 0.26
C PHE A 46 6.79 0.37 -0.24
N LYS A 47 7.47 0.56 -1.38
CA LYS A 47 8.43 -0.43 -1.92
C LYS A 47 9.61 -0.65 -0.97
N GLU A 48 10.14 0.42 -0.37
CA GLU A 48 11.20 0.33 0.66
C GLU A 48 10.77 -0.48 1.89
N LYS A 49 9.46 -0.51 2.18
CA LYS A 49 8.86 -1.33 3.25
C LYS A 49 8.51 -2.75 2.80
N GLY A 50 8.93 -3.17 1.61
CA GLY A 50 8.70 -4.51 1.06
C GLY A 50 7.32 -4.73 0.43
N VAL A 51 6.55 -3.67 0.16
CA VAL A 51 5.26 -3.78 -0.53
C VAL A 51 5.50 -3.98 -2.03
N ASN A 52 4.94 -5.04 -2.60
CA ASN A 52 5.01 -5.29 -4.04
C ASN A 52 4.01 -4.40 -4.80
N PHE A 53 4.40 -3.95 -5.99
CA PHE A 53 3.53 -3.23 -6.91
C PHE A 53 3.40 -4.00 -8.22
N THR A 54 2.20 -4.02 -8.80
CA THR A 54 1.89 -4.70 -10.07
C THR A 54 0.90 -3.89 -10.89
#